data_AF-A0A6J6J295-F1
#
_entry.id   AF-A0A6J6J295-F1
#
_cell.length_a   1.000
_cell.length_b   1.000
_cell.length_c   1.000
_cell.angle_alpha   90.00
_cell.angle_beta   90.00
_cell.angle_gamma   90.00
#
_symmetry.space_group_name_H-M   'P 1'
#
loop_
_entity.id
_entity.type
_entity.pdbx_description
1 polymer ?
#
loop_
_entity_poly.entity_id
_entity_poly.type
_entity_poly.pdbx_seq_one_letter_code
_entity_poly.pdbx_strand_id
1 'polypeptide(L)' 'MELIGACVSCPASTVTLKAGLERILIDRVPGVTEVIDAGAANHVIGETPVSL' A
#
# COMPACT_ATOMS: atom_id res chain seq x y z
N MET A 1 3.55 -8.83 3.92
CA MET A 1 4.55 -8.05 3.18
C MET A 1 4.14 -6.60 3.27
N GLU A 2 5.06 -5.69 3.52
CA GLU A 2 4.75 -4.28 3.73
C GLU A 2 5.31 -3.46 2.56
N LEU A 3 4.54 -2.50 2.07
CA LEU A 3 4.82 -1.76 0.85
C LEU A 3 4.96 -0.29 1.21
N ILE A 4 6.07 0.31 0.78
CA ILE A 4 6.36 1.72 1.05
C ILE A 4 6.43 2.44 -0.30
N GLY A 5 5.50 3.36 -0.53
CA GLY A 5 5.52 4.24 -1.70
C GLY A 5 6.53 5.38 -1.52
N ALA A 6 7.18 5.82 -2.60
CA ALA A 6 8.18 6.89 -2.54
C ALA A 6 7.60 8.26 -2.10
N CYS A 7 6.33 8.54 -2.43
CA CYS A 7 5.58 9.68 -1.92
C CYS A 7 4.64 9.24 -0.79
N VAL A 8 5.22 8.99 0.37
CA VAL A 8 4.54 8.63 1.63
C VAL A 8 3.43 9.60 2.06
N SER A 9 3.50 10.86 1.62
CA SER A 9 2.50 11.91 1.93
C SER A 9 1.43 12.09 0.86
N CYS A 10 1.50 11.39 -0.27
CA CYS A 10 0.55 11.53 -1.37
C CYS A 10 -0.50 10.40 -1.31
N PRO A 11 -1.76 10.69 -0.89
CA PRO A 11 -2.81 9.67 -0.83
C PRO A 11 -3.16 9.08 -2.20
N ALA A 12 -2.84 9.78 -3.30
CA ALA A 12 -2.99 9.22 -4.64
C ALA A 12 -1.94 8.13 -4.96
N SER A 13 -0.76 8.19 -4.34
CA SER A 13 0.30 7.20 -4.55
C SER A 13 -0.05 5.84 -3.95
N THR A 14 -0.70 5.78 -2.78
CA THR A 14 -1.11 4.50 -2.18
C THR A 14 -2.23 3.82 -2.98
N VAL A 15 -3.21 4.59 -3.50
CA VAL A 15 -4.29 4.07 -4.35
C VAL A 15 -3.76 3.46 -5.65
N THR A 16 -2.88 4.19 -6.34
CA THR A 16 -2.27 3.72 -7.60
C THR A 16 -1.32 2.55 -7.38
N LEU A 17 -0.54 2.58 -6.28
CA LEU A 17 0.39 1.51 -5.92
C LEU A 17 -0.35 0.21 -5.56
N LYS A 18 -1.42 0.30 -4.76
CA LYS A 18 -2.28 -0.85 -4.43
C LYS A 18 -2.84 -1.49 -5.70
N ALA A 19 -3.44 -0.68 -6.59
CA ALA A 19 -4.05 -1.21 -7.82
C ALA A 19 -3.03 -1.87 -8.75
N GLY A 20 -1.85 -1.26 -8.92
CA GLY A 20 -0.77 -1.82 -9.71
C GLY A 20 -0.23 -3.13 -9.13
N LEU A 21 -0.06 -3.18 -7.81
CA LEU A 21 0.46 -4.37 -7.15
C LEU A 21 -0.54 -5.51 -7.10
N GLU A 22 -1.81 -5.22 -6.80
CA GLU A 22 -2.88 -6.21 -6.77
C GLU A 22 -2.97 -6.95 -8.09
N ARG A 23 -2.92 -6.22 -9.20
CA ARG A 23 -2.84 -6.81 -10.54
C ARG A 23 -1.64 -7.74 -10.70
N ILE A 24 -0.44 -7.29 -10.34
CA ILE A 24 0.80 -8.07 -10.52
C ILE A 24 0.78 -9.33 -9.64
N LEU A 25 0.35 -9.23 -8.39
CA LEU A 25 0.37 -10.35 -7.45
C LEU A 25 -0.68 -11.40 -7.81
N ILE A 26 -1.89 -11.00 -8.20
CA ILE A 26 -2.92 -11.94 -8.67
C ILE A 26 -2.44 -12.66 -9.95
N ASP A 27 -1.84 -11.93 -10.89
CA ASP A 27 -1.37 -12.50 -12.16
C ASP A 27 -0.18 -13.46 -11.97
N ARG A 28 0.71 -13.18 -11.02
CA ARG A 28 1.99 -13.90 -10.88
C ARG A 28 2.03 -14.93 -9.75
N VAL A 29 1.17 -14.79 -8.74
CA VAL A 29 1.20 -15.64 -7.54
C VAL A 29 -0.14 -16.36 -7.41
N PRO A 30 -0.20 -17.66 -7.77
CA PRO A 30 -1.45 -18.42 -7.64
C PRO A 30 -1.87 -18.50 -6.17
N GLY A 31 -3.13 -18.15 -5.90
CA GLY A 31 -3.72 -18.14 -4.56
C GLY A 31 -3.87 -16.75 -3.91
N VAL A 32 -3.38 -15.68 -4.54
CA VAL A 32 -3.66 -14.32 -4.08
C VAL A 32 -5.05 -13.89 -4.55
N THR A 33 -5.91 -13.46 -3.61
CA THR A 33 -7.29 -13.04 -3.90
C THR A 33 -7.50 -11.53 -3.80
N GLU A 34 -6.77 -10.87 -2.90
CA GLU A 34 -6.90 -9.43 -2.66
C GLU A 34 -5.62 -8.86 -2.04
N VAL A 35 -5.40 -7.56 -2.21
CA VAL A 35 -4.34 -6.81 -1.53
C VAL A 35 -4.97 -5.74 -0.64
N ILE A 36 -4.53 -5.68 0.61
CA ILE A 36 -5.04 -4.75 1.63
C ILE A 36 -3.96 -3.72 1.97
N ASP A 37 -4.36 -2.46 2.08
CA ASP A 37 -3.45 -1.39 2.51
C ASP A 37 -3.34 -1.38 4.04
N ALA A 38 -2.19 -1.82 4.56
CA ALA A 38 -1.89 -1.83 5.99
C ALA A 38 -1.74 -0.41 6.58
N GLY A 39 -1.35 0.58 5.77
CA GLY A 39 -1.19 1.98 6.19
C GLY A 39 -2.53 2.68 6.40
N ALA A 40 -3.54 2.37 5.58
CA ALA A 40 -4.91 2.86 5.76
C ALA A 40 -5.54 2.34 7.07
N ALA A 41 -5.20 1.13 7.49
CA ALA A 41 -5.63 0.57 8.79
C ALA A 41 -4.88 1.18 9.99
N ASN A 42 -3.68 1.72 9.78
CA ASN A 42 -2.80 2.24 10.83
C ASN A 42 -2.90 3.76 11.06
N HIS A 43 -3.72 4.50 10.32
CA HIS A 43 -3.92 5.95 10.58
C HIS A 43 -4.60 6.25 11.94
N VAL A 44 -5.12 5.23 12.63
CA VAL A 44 -5.64 5.35 14.01
C VAL A 44 -4.57 5.20 15.09
N ILE A 45 -3.31 4.89 14.75
CA ILE A 45 -2.21 4.79 15.71
C ILE A 45 -1.03 5.66 15.29
N GLY A 46 -0.96 6.86 15.86
CA GLY A 46 0.29 7.55 16.18
C GLY A 46 1.20 7.90 15.01
N GLU A 47 1.11 9.15 14.58
CA GLU A 47 2.20 9.98 14.07
C GLU A 47 3.58 9.29 13.98
N THR A 48 3.91 8.79 12.81
CA THR A 48 5.27 8.97 12.31
C THR A 48 5.17 9.80 11.04
N PRO A 49 5.39 11.13 11.13
CA PRO A 49 5.59 11.91 9.93
C PRO A 49 6.87 11.37 9.33
N VAL A 50 6.79 10.69 8.19
CA VAL A 50 7.98 10.51 7.36
C VAL A 50 8.28 11.90 6.82
N SER A 51 9.03 12.64 7.63
CA SER A 51 9.50 13.98 7.37
C SER A 51 10.55 13.90 6.27
N LEU A 52 10.12 14.25 5.06
CA LEU A 52 10.95 14.78 3.98
C LEU A 52 10.13 15.83 3.24
#